data_AF-A0AAN7B7S7-F1
#
_entry.id   AF-A0AAN7B7S7-F1
#
_cell.length_a   1.000
_cell.length_b   1.000
_cell.length_c   1.000
_cell.angle_alpha   90.00
_cell.angle_beta   90.00
_cell.angle_gamma   90.00
#
_symmetry.space_group_name_H-M   'P 1'
#
loop_
_entity.id
_entity.type
_entity.pdbx_description
1 polymer ?
#
loop_
_entity_poly.entity_id
_entity_poly.type
_entity_poly.pdbx_seq_one_letter_code
_entity_poly.pdbx_strand_id
1 'polypeptide(L)'
;MTGCLYFAYGSNLSLTQMAKRCPASFFHGRAVLPDYKWQINQRGFANIIPSPGNCVHGLVYWLSSSSDDEARLDRSEGVHRGCYSKVSLPMIVYPASDEMRTRRIVDRGGAVAVGNSRREKSGRMENNVLVYMSETYVQRGEPREEYIRRINAGIEDGVAMDIPKAFFENVVREYIPERSVPVSLLPQGSRVRSRSAVVEIRAREKEGRDGDEEYYSSDGYRYNSSTQPSRRSKSGGRWRDEVEDPQYDYQGRPLSTQRNNNYSSYYAPVIRTVSPDDDVEWYLKRSRRRSVL
;
A
#
# COMPACT_ATOMS: atom_id res chain seq x y z
N MET A 1 -9.01 11.60 -20.54
CA MET A 1 -7.87 11.82 -19.64
C MET A 1 -7.02 10.56 -19.68
N THR A 2 -5.73 10.67 -20.01
CA THR A 2 -4.82 9.52 -20.01
C THR A 2 -4.27 9.33 -18.59
N GLY A 3 -4.27 8.09 -18.11
CA GLY A 3 -3.84 7.75 -16.76
C GLY A 3 -3.98 6.26 -16.51
N CYS A 4 -3.59 5.82 -15.31
CA CYS A 4 -3.73 4.45 -14.87
C CYS A 4 -4.38 4.38 -13.49
N LEU A 5 -5.05 3.26 -13.21
CA LEU A 5 -5.50 2.92 -11.86
C LEU A 5 -4.35 2.25 -11.12
N TYR A 6 -4.10 2.66 -9.89
CA TYR A 6 -3.09 2.10 -9.00
C TYR A 6 -3.76 1.51 -7.76
N PHE A 7 -3.49 0.22 -7.49
CA PHE A 7 -3.97 -0.51 -6.32
C PHE A 7 -2.94 -0.52 -5.18
N ALA A 8 -3.33 0.05 -4.05
CA ALA A 8 -2.55 0.08 -2.82
C ALA A 8 -3.08 -0.94 -1.80
N TYR A 9 -2.20 -1.81 -1.32
CA TYR A 9 -2.48 -2.82 -0.28
C TYR A 9 -1.52 -2.76 0.92
N GLY A 10 -0.53 -1.84 0.88
CA GLY A 10 0.46 -1.63 1.92
C GLY A 10 0.37 -0.23 2.51
N SER A 11 1.51 0.39 2.84
CA SER A 11 1.51 1.72 3.47
C SER A 11 0.86 2.84 2.65
N ASN A 12 0.68 2.67 1.33
CA ASN A 12 -0.08 3.62 0.48
C ASN A 12 -1.61 3.53 0.67
N LEU A 13 -2.10 2.62 1.54
CA LEU A 13 -3.46 2.69 2.08
C LEU A 13 -3.69 4.00 2.85
N SER A 14 -2.63 4.56 3.46
CA SER A 14 -2.74 5.87 4.11
C SER A 14 -2.90 6.97 3.06
N LEU A 15 -4.02 7.70 3.11
CA LEU A 15 -4.31 8.84 2.23
C LEU A 15 -3.29 9.96 2.41
N THR A 16 -2.82 10.19 3.64
CA THR A 16 -1.77 11.16 3.92
C THR A 16 -0.46 10.78 3.25
N GLN A 17 -0.07 9.51 3.32
CA GLN A 17 1.13 9.02 2.64
C GLN A 17 0.95 9.12 1.11
N MET A 18 -0.21 8.72 0.60
CA MET A 18 -0.51 8.76 -0.82
C MET A 18 -0.51 10.19 -1.36
N ALA A 19 -1.14 11.15 -0.69
CA ALA A 19 -1.12 12.56 -1.07
C ALA A 19 0.28 13.18 -1.05
N LYS A 20 1.19 12.69 -0.18
CA LYS A 20 2.59 13.14 -0.15
C LYS A 20 3.39 12.53 -1.31
N ARG A 21 3.20 11.25 -1.60
CA ARG A 21 3.91 10.53 -2.68
C ARG A 21 3.42 10.94 -4.05
N CYS A 22 2.11 11.13 -4.19
CA CYS A 22 1.40 11.39 -5.44
C CYS A 22 0.42 12.57 -5.26
N PRO A 23 0.91 13.82 -5.29
CA PRO A 23 0.07 14.99 -5.01
C PRO A 23 -1.05 15.22 -6.03
N ALA A 24 -0.91 14.71 -7.26
CA ALA A 24 -1.91 14.84 -8.31
C ALA A 24 -2.94 13.71 -8.32
N SER A 25 -2.74 12.65 -7.53
CA SER A 25 -3.62 11.48 -7.46
C SER A 25 -5.05 11.82 -7.07
N PHE A 26 -5.98 11.02 -7.59
CA PHE A 26 -7.38 11.02 -7.21
C PHE A 26 -7.71 9.71 -6.51
N PHE A 27 -8.43 9.79 -5.41
CA PHE A 27 -9.04 8.60 -4.82
C PHE A 27 -10.16 8.12 -5.73
N HIS A 28 -10.03 6.87 -6.17
CA HIS A 28 -10.95 6.25 -7.13
C HIS A 28 -11.99 5.37 -6.44
N GLY A 29 -11.61 4.64 -5.39
CA GLY A 29 -12.49 3.71 -4.68
C GLY A 29 -11.72 2.62 -3.94
N ARG A 30 -12.42 1.58 -3.49
CA ARG A 30 -11.79 0.37 -2.96
C ARG A 30 -11.77 -0.74 -4.02
N ALA A 31 -10.93 -1.74 -3.83
CA ALA A 31 -10.91 -2.91 -4.69
C ALA A 31 -10.58 -4.19 -3.95
N VAL A 32 -10.91 -5.30 -4.60
CA VAL A 32 -10.60 -6.66 -4.16
C VAL A 32 -9.82 -7.35 -5.26
N LEU A 33 -8.59 -7.73 -4.95
CA LEU A 33 -7.72 -8.53 -5.80
C LEU A 33 -7.94 -10.03 -5.46
N PRO A 34 -8.59 -10.80 -6.34
CA PRO A 34 -8.84 -12.23 -6.11
C PRO A 34 -7.60 -13.07 -6.38
N ASP A 35 -7.54 -14.26 -5.78
CA ASP A 35 -6.49 -15.27 -5.96
C ASP A 35 -5.08 -14.83 -5.55
N TYR A 36 -5.00 -13.86 -4.64
CA TYR A 36 -3.77 -13.44 -3.96
C TYR A 36 -3.97 -13.43 -2.45
N LYS A 37 -2.88 -13.56 -1.70
CA LYS A 37 -2.85 -13.31 -0.25
C LYS A 37 -1.85 -12.22 0.10
N TRP A 38 -2.15 -11.49 1.15
CA TRP A 38 -1.30 -10.47 1.72
C TRP A 38 -0.33 -11.08 2.73
N GLN A 39 0.91 -10.59 2.78
CA GLN A 39 1.88 -10.97 3.80
C GLN A 39 2.91 -9.86 4.04
N ILE A 40 3.67 -9.96 5.12
CA ILE A 40 4.96 -9.28 5.25
C ILE A 40 6.06 -10.18 4.68
N ASN A 41 6.89 -9.62 3.79
CA ASN A 41 8.01 -10.34 3.19
C ASN A 41 9.25 -10.34 4.10
N GLN A 42 10.29 -11.08 3.69
CA GLN A 42 11.54 -11.20 4.44
C GLN A 42 12.32 -9.89 4.61
N ARG A 43 11.92 -8.81 3.95
CA ARG A 43 12.48 -7.46 4.14
C ARG A 43 11.70 -6.62 5.16
N GLY A 44 10.57 -7.14 5.65
CA GLY A 44 9.69 -6.52 6.62
C GLY A 44 8.72 -5.50 6.03
N PHE A 45 8.36 -5.65 4.75
CA PHE A 45 7.38 -4.81 4.04
C PHE A 45 6.24 -5.66 3.46
N ALA A 46 5.08 -5.03 3.22
CA ALA A 46 3.91 -5.70 2.67
C ALA A 46 4.16 -6.20 1.24
N ASN A 47 3.77 -7.43 0.96
CA ASN A 47 3.77 -8.00 -0.38
C ASN A 47 2.47 -8.78 -0.60
N ILE A 48 2.11 -9.00 -1.86
CA ILE A 48 1.07 -9.94 -2.27
C ILE A 48 1.70 -11.08 -3.04
N ILE A 49 1.21 -12.29 -2.80
CA ILE A 49 1.66 -13.49 -3.53
C ILE A 49 0.45 -14.28 -4.04
N PRO A 50 0.55 -14.95 -5.21
CA PRO A 50 -0.52 -15.79 -5.72
C PRO A 50 -0.97 -16.81 -4.68
N SER A 51 -2.27 -16.91 -4.47
CA SER A 51 -2.90 -17.79 -3.49
C SER A 51 -4.36 -18.01 -3.88
N PRO A 52 -4.65 -19.00 -4.76
CA PRO A 52 -6.00 -19.26 -5.22
C PRO A 52 -7.02 -19.39 -4.09
N GLY A 53 -8.18 -18.79 -4.26
CA GLY A 53 -9.25 -18.80 -3.25
C GLY A 53 -9.08 -17.80 -2.10
N ASN A 54 -8.00 -17.02 -2.07
CA ASN A 54 -7.84 -15.89 -1.14
C ASN A 54 -8.11 -14.58 -1.88
N CYS A 55 -8.23 -13.48 -1.14
CA CYS A 55 -8.29 -12.16 -1.73
C CYS A 55 -7.57 -11.12 -0.89
N VAL A 56 -7.20 -10.00 -1.53
CA VAL A 56 -6.57 -8.85 -0.89
C VAL A 56 -7.43 -7.63 -1.13
N HIS A 57 -7.82 -6.95 -0.05
CA HIS A 57 -8.51 -5.67 -0.15
C HIS A 57 -7.52 -4.52 -0.16
N GLY A 58 -7.88 -3.45 -0.86
CA GLY A 58 -7.06 -2.25 -0.93
C GLY A 58 -7.81 -1.05 -1.47
N LEU A 59 -7.09 0.07 -1.57
CA LEU A 59 -7.61 1.31 -2.15
C LEU A 59 -7.06 1.49 -3.56
N VAL A 60 -7.88 2.05 -4.44
CA VAL A 60 -7.52 2.38 -5.81
C VAL A 60 -7.43 3.90 -5.95
N TYR A 61 -6.39 4.33 -6.65
CA TYR A 61 -6.17 5.71 -7.02
C TYR A 61 -6.05 5.84 -8.53
N TRP A 62 -6.55 6.94 -9.08
CA TRP A 62 -6.26 7.31 -10.45
C TRP A 62 -5.01 8.20 -10.48
N LEU A 63 -4.04 7.83 -11.33
CA LEU A 63 -2.80 8.55 -11.57
C LEU A 63 -2.81 9.15 -12.97
N SER A 64 -2.61 10.46 -13.07
CA SER A 64 -2.56 11.14 -14.36
C SER A 64 -1.26 10.85 -15.10
N SER A 65 -1.33 10.51 -16.38
CA SER A 65 -0.14 10.39 -17.24
C SER A 65 0.60 11.72 -17.43
N SER A 66 -0.06 12.86 -17.19
CA SER A 66 0.56 14.19 -17.25
C SER A 66 1.29 14.60 -15.96
N SER A 67 1.36 13.71 -14.97
CA SER A 67 1.99 13.97 -13.67
C SER A 67 3.15 13.02 -13.39
N ASP A 68 4.09 13.46 -12.53
CA ASP A 68 5.22 12.64 -12.09
C ASP A 68 4.85 11.59 -11.02
N ASP A 69 3.56 11.40 -10.73
CA ASP A 69 3.10 10.59 -9.60
C ASP A 69 3.52 9.12 -9.73
N GLU A 70 3.41 8.53 -10.92
CA GLU A 70 3.88 7.15 -11.15
C GLU A 70 5.40 7.05 -10.99
N ALA A 71 6.17 8.01 -11.52
CA ALA A 71 7.64 8.01 -11.35
C ALA A 71 8.06 8.20 -9.88
N ARG A 72 7.26 8.92 -9.08
CA ARG A 72 7.46 9.06 -7.63
C ARG A 72 7.15 7.75 -6.90
N LEU A 73 6.17 6.98 -7.35
CA LEU A 73 5.92 5.62 -6.87
C LEU A 73 7.07 4.69 -7.24
N ASP A 74 7.54 4.69 -8.49
CA ASP A 74 8.66 3.83 -8.92
C ASP A 74 9.91 4.00 -8.04
N ARG A 75 10.20 5.24 -7.62
CA ARG A 75 11.28 5.53 -6.66
C ARG A 75 10.95 5.03 -5.26
N SER A 76 9.72 5.27 -4.79
CA SER A 76 9.25 4.90 -3.45
C SER A 76 9.16 3.39 -3.23
N GLU A 77 8.79 2.65 -4.27
CA GLU A 77 8.68 1.19 -4.27
C GLU A 77 10.02 0.53 -4.64
N GLY A 78 11.03 1.30 -5.03
CA GLY A 78 12.38 0.81 -5.29
C GLY A 78 12.48 -0.07 -6.55
N VAL A 79 11.75 0.29 -7.61
CA VAL A 79 11.72 -0.46 -8.88
C VAL A 79 13.14 -0.60 -9.47
N HIS A 80 13.89 0.50 -9.52
CA HIS A 80 15.29 0.51 -9.97
C HIS A 80 16.24 -0.36 -9.13
N ARG A 81 15.82 -0.78 -7.93
CA ARG A 81 16.59 -1.64 -7.01
C ARG A 81 16.07 -3.08 -6.97
N GLY A 82 15.12 -3.44 -7.84
CA GLY A 82 14.48 -4.77 -7.83
C GLY A 82 13.69 -5.05 -6.55
N CYS A 83 13.26 -4.02 -5.82
CA CYS A 83 12.49 -4.21 -4.59
C CYS A 83 11.07 -4.72 -4.90
N TYR A 84 10.43 -4.07 -5.88
CA TYR A 84 9.12 -4.39 -6.41
C TYR A 84 9.15 -4.19 -7.93
N SER A 85 8.30 -4.92 -8.64
CA SER A 85 8.05 -4.78 -10.07
C SER A 85 6.64 -4.22 -10.30
N LYS A 86 6.45 -3.51 -11.41
CA LYS A 86 5.13 -3.07 -11.88
C LYS A 86 4.43 -4.21 -12.59
N VAL A 87 3.22 -4.54 -12.14
CA VAL A 87 2.36 -5.55 -12.76
C VAL A 87 0.98 -4.96 -12.93
N SER A 88 0.29 -5.31 -14.01
CA SER A 88 -1.13 -4.98 -14.20
C SER A 88 -1.96 -6.23 -13.94
N LEU A 89 -2.87 -6.16 -12.95
CA LEU A 89 -3.70 -7.30 -12.57
C LEU A 89 -5.20 -6.98 -12.73
N PRO A 90 -6.03 -7.99 -13.07
CA PRO A 90 -7.47 -7.87 -13.02
C PRO A 90 -7.96 -7.89 -11.57
N MET A 91 -8.86 -6.98 -11.22
CA MET A 91 -9.47 -6.92 -9.89
C MET A 91 -10.87 -6.33 -9.92
N ILE A 92 -11.64 -6.57 -8.85
CA ILE A 92 -12.97 -6.00 -8.70
C ILE A 92 -12.83 -4.64 -8.04
N VAL A 93 -13.22 -3.58 -8.75
CA VAL A 93 -13.15 -2.20 -8.27
C VAL A 93 -14.55 -1.70 -7.93
N TYR A 94 -14.67 -1.08 -6.76
CA TYR A 94 -15.86 -0.39 -6.25
C TYR A 94 -15.57 1.10 -6.23
N PRO A 95 -15.91 1.82 -7.32
CA PRO A 95 -15.59 3.23 -7.43
C PRO A 95 -16.41 4.05 -6.44
N ALA A 96 -15.79 5.09 -5.91
CA ALA A 96 -16.49 6.11 -5.17
C ALA A 96 -17.52 6.83 -6.07
N SER A 97 -18.64 7.27 -5.50
CA SER A 97 -19.60 8.08 -6.24
C SER A 97 -19.00 9.40 -6.74
N ASP A 98 -18.11 9.99 -5.94
CA ASP A 98 -17.40 11.23 -6.23
C ASP A 98 -15.88 11.03 -6.09
N GLU A 99 -15.18 11.05 -7.23
CA GLU A 99 -13.73 10.99 -7.29
C GLU A 99 -13.15 12.33 -6.83
N MET A 100 -12.25 12.28 -5.85
CA MET A 100 -11.67 13.47 -5.25
C MET A 100 -10.16 13.37 -5.26
N ARG A 101 -9.47 14.48 -5.54
CA ARG A 101 -8.02 14.57 -5.33
C ARG A 101 -7.68 14.09 -3.93
N THR A 102 -6.77 13.12 -3.83
CA THR A 102 -6.38 12.52 -2.54
C THR A 102 -5.93 13.60 -1.57
N ARG A 103 -5.18 14.60 -2.06
CA ARG A 103 -4.76 15.76 -1.27
C ARG A 103 -5.94 16.55 -0.67
N ARG A 104 -7.03 16.74 -1.42
CA ARG A 104 -8.22 17.44 -0.91
C ARG A 104 -8.94 16.66 0.19
N ILE A 105 -8.91 15.32 0.14
CA ILE A 105 -9.46 14.50 1.24
C ILE A 105 -8.65 14.75 2.52
N VAL A 106 -7.32 14.72 2.41
CA VAL A 106 -6.41 14.99 3.53
C VAL A 106 -6.64 16.40 4.10
N ASP A 107 -6.71 17.42 3.23
CA ASP A 107 -6.92 18.81 3.66
C ASP A 107 -8.30 19.04 4.32
N ARG A 108 -9.29 18.15 4.08
CA ARG A 108 -10.63 18.18 4.70
C ARG A 108 -10.72 17.37 6.01
N GLY A 109 -9.59 16.90 6.56
CA GLY A 109 -9.57 16.12 7.80
C GLY A 109 -9.41 14.60 7.60
N GLY A 110 -9.07 14.15 6.40
CA GLY A 110 -8.71 12.75 6.13
C GLY A 110 -9.89 11.83 5.83
N ALA A 111 -9.64 10.52 5.83
CA ALA A 111 -10.62 9.50 5.44
C ALA A 111 -11.89 9.55 6.29
N VAL A 112 -11.75 9.66 7.61
CA VAL A 112 -12.88 9.67 8.57
C VAL A 112 -13.86 10.82 8.28
N ALA A 113 -13.34 11.98 7.87
CA ALA A 113 -14.17 13.14 7.57
C ALA A 113 -15.00 12.98 6.29
N VAL A 114 -14.57 12.12 5.36
CA VAL A 114 -15.23 11.92 4.06
C VAL A 114 -15.95 10.57 3.92
N GLY A 115 -15.64 9.60 4.79
CA GLY A 115 -16.16 8.23 4.72
C GLY A 115 -17.66 8.13 4.91
N ASN A 116 -18.22 8.81 5.91
CA ASN A 116 -19.63 8.69 6.30
C ASN A 116 -20.66 9.16 5.24
N SER A 117 -20.22 9.88 4.21
CA SER A 117 -21.11 10.44 3.18
C SER A 117 -20.97 9.77 1.81
N ARG A 118 -20.09 8.77 1.67
CA ARG A 118 -19.81 8.15 0.37
C ARG A 118 -20.68 6.93 0.16
N ARG A 119 -21.47 6.97 -0.91
CA ARG A 119 -22.02 5.76 -1.53
C ARG A 119 -20.99 5.26 -2.53
N GLU A 120 -20.66 3.98 -2.47
CA GLU A 120 -19.91 3.32 -3.54
C GLU A 120 -20.85 2.89 -4.68
N LYS A 121 -20.29 2.78 -5.90
CA LYS A 121 -20.96 2.19 -7.05
C LYS A 121 -20.78 0.67 -7.03
N SER A 122 -21.64 -0.06 -7.74
CA SER A 122 -21.51 -1.51 -7.91
C SER A 122 -20.12 -1.90 -8.40
N GLY A 123 -19.63 -3.01 -7.87
CA GLY A 123 -18.35 -3.59 -8.25
C GLY A 123 -18.29 -3.90 -9.73
N ARG A 124 -17.15 -3.63 -10.35
CA ARG A 124 -16.89 -4.04 -11.73
C ARG A 124 -15.47 -4.57 -11.88
N MET A 125 -15.30 -5.49 -12.81
CA MET A 125 -13.99 -6.01 -13.16
C MET A 125 -13.19 -4.94 -13.93
N GLU A 126 -12.02 -4.59 -13.42
CA GLU A 126 -11.03 -3.76 -14.10
C GLU A 126 -9.83 -4.63 -14.45
N ASN A 127 -9.52 -4.78 -15.74
CA ASN A 127 -8.52 -5.73 -16.23
C ASN A 127 -7.07 -5.19 -16.16
N ASN A 128 -6.90 -3.89 -15.96
CA ASN A 128 -5.59 -3.24 -16.07
C ASN A 128 -5.39 -2.25 -14.92
N VAL A 129 -5.22 -2.79 -13.71
CA VAL A 129 -4.90 -2.00 -12.53
C VAL A 129 -3.44 -2.24 -12.15
N LEU A 130 -2.66 -1.16 -12.12
CA LEU A 130 -1.26 -1.17 -11.72
C LEU A 130 -1.14 -1.58 -10.25
N VAL A 131 -0.26 -2.52 -9.98
CA VAL A 131 0.14 -2.94 -8.65
C VAL A 131 1.65 -3.10 -8.60
N TYR A 132 2.25 -2.76 -7.46
CA TYR A 132 3.65 -3.06 -7.19
C TYR A 132 3.70 -4.34 -6.36
N MET A 133 4.35 -5.39 -6.85
CA MET A 133 4.56 -6.63 -6.10
C MET A 133 5.99 -7.11 -6.24
N SER A 134 6.48 -7.86 -5.26
CA SER A 134 7.83 -8.42 -5.29
C SER A 134 7.77 -9.90 -5.65
N GLU A 135 8.35 -10.25 -6.79
CA GLU A 135 8.56 -11.64 -7.20
C GLU A 135 9.87 -12.22 -6.63
N THR A 136 10.80 -11.34 -6.23
CA THR A 136 12.07 -11.72 -5.59
C THR A 136 11.90 -11.94 -4.09
N TYR A 137 11.14 -11.07 -3.41
CA TYR A 137 10.96 -11.12 -1.96
C TYR A 137 9.58 -11.71 -1.60
N VAL A 138 9.46 -13.01 -1.80
CA VAL A 138 8.21 -13.79 -1.59
C VAL A 138 8.17 -14.60 -0.30
N GLN A 139 9.28 -14.66 0.43
CA GLN A 139 9.33 -15.40 1.70
C GLN A 139 8.69 -14.58 2.80
N ARG A 140 7.96 -15.26 3.69
CA ARG A 140 7.34 -14.63 4.85
C ARG A 140 8.42 -14.06 5.79
N GLY A 141 8.17 -12.89 6.38
CA GLY A 141 9.04 -12.27 7.36
C GLY A 141 8.30 -11.46 8.42
N GLU A 142 9.07 -10.82 9.31
CA GLU A 142 8.58 -9.97 10.39
C GLU A 142 8.57 -8.50 9.96
N PRO A 143 7.55 -7.71 10.35
CA PRO A 143 7.49 -6.30 9.96
C PRO A 143 8.59 -5.48 10.63
N ARG A 144 9.06 -4.46 9.91
CA ARG A 144 9.92 -3.45 10.50
C ARG A 144 9.12 -2.56 11.45
N GLU A 145 9.73 -2.16 12.56
CA GLU A 145 9.06 -1.35 13.58
C GLU A 145 8.55 -0.01 13.03
N GLU A 146 9.34 0.67 12.19
CA GLU A 146 8.90 1.90 11.54
C GLU A 146 7.76 1.68 10.53
N TYR A 147 7.66 0.47 9.98
CA TYR A 147 6.65 0.11 9.00
C TYR A 147 5.29 -0.20 9.65
N ILE A 148 5.30 -0.80 10.86
CA ILE A 148 4.07 -1.06 11.64
C ILE A 148 3.24 0.22 11.77
N ARG A 149 3.85 1.33 12.18
CA ARG A 149 3.15 2.62 12.31
C ARG A 149 2.51 3.09 11.00
N ARG A 150 3.20 2.89 9.87
CA ARG A 150 2.73 3.32 8.55
C ARG A 150 1.57 2.45 8.05
N ILE A 151 1.60 1.15 8.33
CA ILE A 151 0.47 0.28 8.03
C ILE A 151 -0.71 0.60 8.93
N ASN A 152 -0.52 0.83 10.22
CA ASN A 152 -1.63 1.17 11.13
C ASN A 152 -2.40 2.42 10.69
N ALA A 153 -1.69 3.48 10.25
CA ALA A 153 -2.34 4.65 9.64
C ALA A 153 -3.13 4.29 8.36
N GLY A 154 -2.62 3.34 7.58
CA GLY A 154 -3.32 2.83 6.39
C GLY A 154 -4.54 1.94 6.73
N ILE A 155 -4.52 1.21 7.84
CA ILE A 155 -5.67 0.43 8.32
C ILE A 155 -6.80 1.37 8.71
N GLU A 156 -6.50 2.43 9.47
CA GLU A 156 -7.48 3.46 9.86
C GLU A 156 -8.14 4.10 8.63
N ASP A 157 -7.34 4.56 7.67
CA ASP A 157 -7.84 5.14 6.42
C ASP A 157 -8.61 4.10 5.58
N GLY A 158 -8.16 2.84 5.53
CA GLY A 158 -8.81 1.78 4.78
C GLY A 158 -10.20 1.45 5.32
N VAL A 159 -10.34 1.30 6.63
CA VAL A 159 -11.65 1.05 7.28
C VAL A 159 -12.59 2.23 7.06
N ALA A 160 -12.09 3.46 7.19
CA ALA A 160 -12.88 4.67 6.92
C ALA A 160 -13.27 4.84 5.44
N MET A 161 -12.66 4.05 4.54
CA MET A 161 -12.91 4.04 3.09
C MET A 161 -13.52 2.70 2.65
N ASP A 162 -14.33 2.12 3.54
CA ASP A 162 -15.18 0.95 3.31
C ASP A 162 -14.44 -0.37 2.99
N ILE A 163 -13.14 -0.47 3.30
CA ILE A 163 -12.50 -1.78 3.36
C ILE A 163 -13.04 -2.52 4.60
N PRO A 164 -13.54 -3.76 4.46
CA PRO A 164 -14.06 -4.52 5.59
C PRO A 164 -13.02 -4.64 6.72
N LYS A 165 -13.40 -4.25 7.93
CA LYS A 165 -12.55 -4.35 9.12
C LYS A 165 -12.02 -5.78 9.33
N ALA A 166 -12.86 -6.78 9.03
CA ALA A 166 -12.53 -8.20 9.11
C ALA A 166 -11.32 -8.59 8.23
N PHE A 167 -11.08 -7.92 7.10
CA PHE A 167 -9.88 -8.17 6.30
C PHE A 167 -8.62 -7.81 7.09
N PHE A 168 -8.61 -6.65 7.74
CA PHE A 168 -7.47 -6.24 8.55
C PHE A 168 -7.29 -7.13 9.78
N GLU A 169 -8.38 -7.44 10.49
CA GLU A 169 -8.36 -8.27 11.71
C GLU A 169 -7.90 -9.70 11.43
N ASN A 170 -8.32 -10.31 10.32
CA ASN A 170 -8.03 -11.70 10.03
C ASN A 170 -6.74 -11.91 9.21
N VAL A 171 -6.31 -10.91 8.45
CA VAL A 171 -5.16 -11.04 7.53
C VAL A 171 -3.99 -10.16 7.95
N VAL A 172 -4.22 -8.86 8.11
CA VAL A 172 -3.13 -7.89 8.33
C VAL A 172 -2.62 -7.95 9.78
N ARG A 173 -3.52 -8.13 10.76
CA ARG A 173 -3.19 -8.23 12.19
C ARG A 173 -2.41 -9.48 12.57
N GLU A 174 -2.37 -10.50 11.72
CA GLU A 174 -1.45 -11.64 11.89
C GLU A 174 0.02 -11.19 11.90
N TYR A 175 0.32 -10.07 11.22
CA TYR A 175 1.67 -9.53 11.10
C TYR A 175 1.83 -8.19 11.82
N ILE A 176 0.83 -7.30 11.76
CA ILE A 176 0.96 -5.90 12.19
C ILE A 176 0.23 -5.66 13.52
N PRO A 177 0.94 -5.53 14.65
CA PRO A 177 0.33 -5.20 15.93
C PRO A 177 -0.21 -3.76 15.95
N GLU A 178 -1.28 -3.53 16.70
CA GLU A 178 -1.98 -2.21 16.79
C GLU A 178 -1.10 -1.10 17.36
N ARG A 179 -0.28 -1.43 18.35
CA ARG A 179 0.81 -0.66 18.93
C ARG A 179 1.62 -1.64 19.74
N SER A 180 2.95 -1.58 19.67
CA SER A 180 3.79 -2.23 20.66
C SER A 180 3.41 -1.63 22.01
N VAL A 181 2.93 -2.46 22.94
CA VAL A 181 2.97 -2.09 24.35
C VAL A 181 4.46 -1.85 24.64
N PRO A 182 4.89 -0.65 25.08
CA PRO A 182 6.27 -0.44 25.49
C PRO A 182 6.65 -1.56 26.45
N VAL A 183 7.76 -2.26 26.21
CA VAL A 183 8.24 -3.34 27.09
C VAL A 183 8.39 -2.82 28.53
N SER A 184 8.63 -1.51 28.70
CA SER A 184 8.68 -0.81 29.99
C SER A 184 7.36 -0.76 30.78
N LEU A 185 6.21 -0.99 30.12
CA LEU A 185 4.88 -1.06 30.75
C LEU A 185 4.43 -2.50 30.99
N LEU A 186 5.23 -3.50 30.62
CA LEU A 186 4.98 -4.89 31.01
C LEU A 186 5.39 -5.06 32.48
N PRO A 187 4.54 -5.66 33.34
CA PRO A 187 4.92 -5.98 34.71
C PRO A 187 6.22 -6.79 34.72
N GLN A 188 7.22 -6.36 35.49
CA GLN A 188 8.49 -7.07 35.57
C GLN A 188 8.26 -8.53 35.99
N GLY A 189 8.55 -9.47 35.09
CA GLY A 189 8.34 -10.91 35.30
C GLY A 189 7.47 -11.60 34.24
N SER A 190 6.79 -10.87 33.36
CA SER A 190 6.02 -11.49 32.27
C SER A 190 6.96 -12.01 31.16
N ARG A 191 7.18 -13.32 31.16
CA ARG A 191 7.87 -14.03 30.08
C ARG A 191 7.01 -13.97 28.82
N VAL A 192 7.46 -13.26 27.78
CA VAL A 192 6.79 -13.23 26.47
C VAL A 192 6.86 -14.64 25.87
N ARG A 193 5.78 -15.41 26.02
CA ARG A 193 5.52 -16.57 25.17
C ARG A 193 4.59 -16.10 24.08
N SER A 194 5.10 -16.03 22.85
CA SER A 194 4.27 -15.85 21.66
C SER A 194 3.18 -16.93 21.65
N ARG A 195 1.95 -16.51 21.86
CA ARG A 195 0.72 -17.06 21.27
C ARG A 195 -0.46 -16.21 21.72
N SER A 196 -1.28 -15.81 20.75
CA SER A 196 -2.56 -15.13 20.85
C SER A 196 -3.21 -15.18 22.23
N ALA A 197 -3.35 -14.03 22.90
CA ALA A 197 -4.31 -13.86 23.99
C ALA A 197 -4.61 -12.38 24.17
N VAL A 198 -5.88 -12.03 23.94
CA VAL A 198 -6.52 -10.81 24.42
C VAL A 198 -6.34 -10.74 25.94
N VAL A 199 -5.75 -9.67 26.45
CA VAL A 199 -5.72 -9.41 27.89
C VAL A 199 -7.01 -8.67 28.25
N GLU A 200 -7.97 -9.40 28.81
CA GLU A 200 -9.18 -8.83 29.38
C GLU A 200 -8.82 -8.21 30.76
N ILE A 201 -8.65 -6.89 30.82
CA ILE A 201 -8.39 -6.20 32.09
C ILE A 201 -9.72 -5.96 32.80
N ARG A 202 -10.01 -6.78 33.82
CA ARG A 202 -11.05 -6.46 34.81
C ARG A 202 -10.50 -5.39 35.76
N ALA A 203 -11.01 -4.17 35.63
CA ALA A 203 -10.73 -3.09 36.59
C ALA A 203 -11.36 -3.44 37.94
N ARG A 204 -10.55 -3.40 39.00
CA ARG A 204 -10.99 -3.48 40.39
C ARG A 204 -11.04 -2.05 40.91
N GLU A 205 -12.25 -1.55 41.16
CA GLU A 205 -12.47 -0.22 41.75
C GLU A 205 -11.78 -0.13 43.11
N LYS A 206 -11.03 0.96 43.32
CA LYS A 206 -10.74 1.48 44.66
C LYS A 206 -10.88 3.00 44.65
N GLU A 207 -11.74 3.45 45.55
CA GLU A 207 -12.05 4.84 45.86
C GLU A 207 -10.84 5.61 46.41
N GLY A 208 -10.77 6.89 46.03
CA GLY A 208 -10.43 8.02 46.89
C GLY A 208 -8.97 8.28 47.28
N ARG A 209 -8.36 9.33 46.69
CA ARG A 209 -7.95 10.54 47.43
C ARG A 209 -7.39 11.63 46.51
N ASP A 210 -7.59 12.86 46.98
CA ASP A 210 -7.39 14.16 46.36
C ASP A 210 -5.95 14.51 45.96
N GLY A 211 -5.83 15.47 45.05
CA GLY A 211 -4.72 16.44 45.01
C GLY A 211 -3.67 16.20 43.94
N ASP A 212 -3.79 16.95 42.84
CA ASP A 212 -2.84 17.99 42.40
C ASP A 212 -2.71 18.05 40.86
N GLU A 213 -3.14 19.21 40.34
CA GLU A 213 -2.98 19.68 38.97
C GLU A 213 -1.50 19.91 38.68
N GLU A 214 -0.96 19.30 37.62
CA GLU A 214 0.29 19.79 37.03
C GLU A 214 0.19 19.91 35.49
N TYR A 215 0.27 21.17 35.11
CA TYR A 215 0.22 21.76 33.79
C TYR A 215 1.54 21.52 33.04
N TYR A 216 1.51 20.80 31.90
CA TYR A 216 2.64 20.78 30.97
C TYR A 216 2.26 21.49 29.66
N SER A 217 2.67 22.76 29.59
CA SER A 217 2.70 23.56 28.38
C SER A 217 3.92 23.21 27.52
N SER A 218 3.70 23.37 26.21
CA SER A 218 4.63 23.33 25.08
C SER A 218 5.90 24.16 25.29
N ASP A 219 7.05 23.64 24.84
CA ASP A 219 7.96 24.28 23.86
C ASP A 219 9.30 23.55 23.71
N GLY A 220 9.85 23.54 22.49
CA GLY A 220 11.31 23.42 22.31
C GLY A 220 11.87 22.54 21.19
N TYR A 221 11.41 22.67 19.93
CA TYR A 221 12.24 22.26 18.79
C TYR A 221 13.10 23.42 18.30
N ARG A 222 14.41 23.39 18.60
CA ARG A 222 15.41 24.34 18.08
C ARG A 222 16.01 23.82 16.76
N TYR A 223 15.87 24.65 15.72
CA TYR A 223 16.54 24.55 14.43
C TYR A 223 17.97 25.08 14.57
N ASN A 224 18.98 24.40 14.01
CA ASN A 224 20.31 24.98 13.82
C ASN A 224 20.71 24.93 12.34
N SER A 225 20.84 26.13 11.79
CA SER A 225 21.34 26.48 10.46
C SER A 225 22.81 26.92 10.51
N SER A 226 23.46 26.91 9.34
CA SER A 226 24.85 27.34 9.01
C SER A 226 25.93 26.30 9.33
N THR A 227 26.79 25.91 8.38
CA THR A 227 27.87 26.75 7.83
C THR A 227 28.33 26.26 6.44
N GLN A 228 28.48 27.19 5.49
CA GLN A 228 29.26 27.02 4.24
C GLN A 228 30.76 27.28 4.49
N PRO A 229 31.64 26.85 3.58
CA PRO A 229 32.45 27.87 2.90
C PRO A 229 32.62 27.67 1.39
N SER A 230 32.94 28.78 0.73
CA SER A 230 33.20 28.94 -0.71
C SER A 230 34.69 29.11 -1.02
N ARG A 231 35.11 28.77 -2.26
CA ARG A 231 36.00 29.54 -3.19
C ARG A 231 36.39 28.67 -4.41
N ARG A 232 36.00 29.08 -5.64
CA ARG A 232 36.80 29.58 -6.82
C ARG A 232 37.94 28.62 -7.29
N SER A 233 38.21 28.35 -8.58
CA SER A 233 37.77 28.90 -9.88
C SER A 233 38.42 28.17 -11.08
N LYS A 234 37.70 28.14 -12.24
CA LYS A 234 38.14 28.21 -13.66
C LYS A 234 38.95 27.09 -14.35
N SER A 235 38.35 26.53 -15.41
CA SER A 235 38.76 26.45 -16.84
C SER A 235 38.18 25.14 -17.44
N GLY A 236 37.46 25.10 -18.55
CA GLY A 236 37.87 25.38 -19.92
C GLY A 236 38.12 24.06 -20.67
N GLY A 237 37.19 23.60 -21.51
CA GLY A 237 37.43 22.42 -22.36
C GLY A 237 36.19 21.90 -23.10
N ARG A 238 36.22 21.96 -24.44
CA ARG A 238 35.19 21.54 -25.40
C ARG A 238 35.73 20.34 -26.18
N TRP A 239 35.03 19.19 -26.18
CA TRP A 239 35.15 18.04 -27.12
C TRP A 239 33.78 17.34 -27.11
N ARG A 240 32.97 17.39 -28.18
CA ARG A 240 32.93 16.58 -29.43
C ARG A 240 32.44 15.14 -29.20
N ASP A 241 31.52 14.76 -30.08
CA ASP A 241 30.73 13.53 -30.22
C ASP A 241 31.49 12.22 -29.95
N GLU A 242 30.83 11.24 -29.30
CA GLU A 242 30.98 9.79 -29.56
C GLU A 242 29.91 8.98 -28.78
N VAL A 243 28.95 8.37 -29.49
CA VAL A 243 28.79 6.93 -29.81
C VAL A 243 28.27 6.08 -28.62
N GLU A 244 27.09 5.50 -28.83
CA GLU A 244 26.40 4.54 -27.95
C GLU A 244 27.21 3.25 -27.77
N ASP A 245 27.35 2.80 -26.52
CA ASP A 245 28.09 1.59 -26.15
C ASP A 245 27.14 0.37 -26.02
N PRO A 246 27.33 -0.74 -26.75
CA PRO A 246 26.44 -1.90 -26.71
C PRO A 246 26.71 -2.83 -25.50
N GLN A 247 25.63 -3.23 -24.80
CA GLN A 247 25.69 -4.15 -23.66
C GLN A 247 25.95 -5.61 -24.09
N TYR A 248 27.02 -6.22 -23.58
CA TYR A 248 27.33 -7.64 -23.68
C TYR A 248 26.93 -8.39 -22.39
N ASP A 249 26.65 -9.70 -22.50
CA ASP A 249 26.49 -10.57 -21.31
C ASP A 249 27.84 -10.93 -20.65
N TYR A 250 27.78 -11.61 -19.49
CA TYR A 250 28.97 -12.01 -18.71
C TYR A 250 29.87 -13.06 -19.40
N GLN A 251 29.53 -13.48 -20.62
CA GLN A 251 30.32 -14.37 -21.49
C GLN A 251 30.68 -13.71 -22.83
N GLY A 252 30.49 -12.40 -22.97
CA GLY A 252 30.92 -11.64 -24.15
C GLY A 252 30.10 -11.88 -25.41
N ARG A 253 28.81 -12.24 -25.28
CA ARG A 253 27.90 -12.42 -26.44
C ARG A 253 26.89 -11.28 -26.56
N PRO A 254 26.52 -10.86 -27.79
CA PRO A 254 25.52 -9.83 -28.00
C PRO A 254 24.11 -10.34 -27.63
N LEU A 255 23.37 -9.57 -26.83
CA LEU A 255 21.99 -9.85 -26.45
C LEU A 255 21.07 -9.64 -27.67
N SER A 256 20.58 -10.73 -28.26
CA SER A 256 19.61 -10.66 -29.35
C SER A 256 18.19 -10.40 -28.82
N THR A 257 17.59 -9.31 -29.31
CA THR A 257 16.22 -8.90 -29.02
C THR A 257 15.23 -9.83 -29.72
N GLN A 258 14.55 -10.71 -28.99
CA GLN A 258 13.29 -11.30 -29.44
C GLN A 258 12.14 -10.88 -28.53
N ARG A 259 11.33 -9.94 -29.05
CA ARG A 259 9.97 -9.66 -28.58
C ARG A 259 9.09 -10.86 -28.96
N ASN A 260 8.50 -11.53 -27.96
CA ASN A 260 7.33 -12.36 -28.19
C ASN A 260 6.09 -11.67 -27.64
N ASN A 261 5.33 -11.06 -28.56
CA ASN A 261 3.90 -10.86 -28.43
C ASN A 261 3.22 -12.23 -28.46
N ASN A 262 2.26 -12.46 -27.55
CA ASN A 262 1.00 -13.17 -27.80
C ASN A 262 0.32 -13.44 -26.46
N TYR A 263 -0.81 -12.78 -26.16
CA TYR A 263 -1.94 -13.48 -25.57
C TYR A 263 -3.27 -12.86 -26.02
N SER A 264 -4.10 -13.77 -26.50
CA SER A 264 -5.33 -13.61 -27.26
C SER A 264 -6.52 -13.18 -26.41
N SER A 265 -7.47 -12.51 -27.05
CA SER A 265 -8.77 -12.08 -26.54
C SER A 265 -9.62 -13.24 -26.02
N TYR A 266 -10.30 -13.07 -24.88
CA TYR A 266 -11.50 -13.85 -24.56
C TYR A 266 -12.57 -12.99 -23.84
N TYR A 267 -13.80 -13.16 -24.32
CA TYR A 267 -15.04 -12.48 -23.97
C TYR A 267 -15.38 -12.40 -22.46
N ALA A 268 -15.95 -11.27 -22.03
CA ALA A 268 -16.55 -11.07 -20.70
C ALA A 268 -18.07 -11.40 -20.71
N PRO A 269 -18.62 -12.09 -19.69
CA PRO A 269 -20.05 -12.29 -19.55
C PRO A 269 -20.73 -11.14 -18.78
N VAL A 270 -22.02 -10.96 -19.08
CA VAL A 270 -22.95 -9.99 -18.50
C VAL A 270 -23.10 -10.19 -16.97
N ILE A 271 -22.85 -9.14 -16.19
CA ILE A 271 -22.98 -9.12 -14.72
C ILE A 271 -24.37 -8.58 -14.35
N ARG A 272 -25.13 -9.31 -13.52
CA ARG A 272 -26.33 -8.82 -12.81
C ARG A 272 -25.92 -8.48 -11.37
N THR A 273 -26.36 -7.33 -10.89
CA THR A 273 -25.97 -6.72 -9.59
C THR A 273 -26.42 -7.56 -8.38
N VAL A 274 -25.47 -8.02 -7.56
CA VAL A 274 -25.68 -8.57 -6.20
C VAL A 274 -24.62 -7.94 -5.28
N SER A 275 -24.75 -8.11 -3.96
CA SER A 275 -23.98 -7.45 -2.89
C SER A 275 -22.44 -7.57 -3.06
N PRO A 276 -21.62 -6.61 -2.58
CA PRO A 276 -20.16 -6.61 -2.77
C PRO A 276 -19.40 -7.86 -2.30
N ASP A 277 -19.91 -8.53 -1.26
CA ASP A 277 -19.31 -9.78 -0.76
C ASP A 277 -19.67 -10.98 -1.66
N ASP A 278 -20.82 -10.94 -2.31
CA ASP A 278 -21.27 -11.97 -3.25
C ASP A 278 -20.51 -11.94 -4.58
N ASP A 279 -20.06 -10.76 -5.02
CA ASP A 279 -19.27 -10.58 -6.26
C ASP A 279 -17.90 -11.26 -6.15
N VAL A 280 -17.27 -11.19 -4.97
CA VAL A 280 -15.99 -11.86 -4.70
C VAL A 280 -16.18 -13.37 -4.64
N GLU A 281 -17.16 -13.85 -3.88
CA GLU A 281 -17.52 -15.26 -3.79
C GLU A 281 -17.91 -15.86 -5.15
N TRP A 282 -18.66 -15.12 -5.96
CA TRP A 282 -19.02 -15.51 -7.31
C TRP A 282 -17.78 -15.64 -8.20
N TYR A 283 -16.86 -14.67 -8.15
CA TYR A 283 -15.62 -14.72 -8.93
C TYR A 283 -14.76 -15.91 -8.51
N LEU A 284 -14.54 -16.13 -7.21
CA LEU A 284 -13.76 -17.24 -6.68
C LEU A 284 -14.40 -18.61 -7.04
N LYS A 285 -15.72 -18.72 -7.01
CA LYS A 285 -16.43 -19.94 -7.48
C LYS A 285 -16.25 -20.18 -8.97
N ARG A 286 -16.17 -19.11 -9.78
CA ARG A 286 -15.97 -19.20 -11.24
C ARG A 286 -14.52 -19.50 -11.62
N SER A 287 -13.54 -18.92 -10.93
CA SER A 287 -12.11 -19.19 -11.19
C SER A 287 -11.76 -20.65 -10.88
N ARG A 288 -12.24 -21.18 -9.75
CA ARG A 288 -12.09 -22.60 -9.37
C ARG A 288 -12.66 -23.59 -10.40
N ARG A 289 -13.72 -23.22 -11.12
CA ARG A 289 -14.30 -24.06 -12.19
C ARG A 289 -13.47 -24.09 -13.48
N ARG A 290 -12.55 -23.14 -13.68
CA ARG A 290 -11.70 -23.06 -14.88
C ARG A 290 -10.35 -23.76 -14.72
N SER A 291 -9.97 -24.17 -13.51
CA SER A 291 -8.70 -24.86 -13.23
C SER A 291 -8.80 -26.39 -13.29
N VAL A 292 -9.94 -26.96 -13.72
CA VAL A 292 -10.25 -28.41 -13.70
C VAL A 292 -10.53 -28.96 -15.12
N LEU A 293 -10.10 -28.27 -16.17
CA LEU A 293 -10.19 -28.72 -17.57
C LEU A 293 -8.85 -28.49 -18.25
#